data_AF-A0A9X9A3P1-F1
#
_entry.id   AF-A0A9X9A3P1-F1
#
_cell.length_a   1.000
_cell.length_b   1.000
_cell.length_c   1.000
_cell.angle_alpha   90.00
_cell.angle_beta   90.00
_cell.angle_gamma   90.00
#
_symmetry.space_group_name_H-M   'P 1'
#
loop_
_entity.id
_entity.type
_entity.pdbx_description
1 polymer ?
#
loop_
_entity_poly.entity_id
_entity_poly.type
_entity_poly.pdbx_seq_one_letter_code
_entity_poly.pdbx_strand_id
1 'polypeptide(L)'
;ERVSNKAGEEEIEFHKCRQLTVLAGDYYSGLYYYLLSMNRDIVLIRALAEGIKEINEHKIMLYQKAHETTDDIMKSIVTIESALLQKTCDHFQLSHWKPFITYVLGGNRLQKEIQLYADKQHAPVFQAMQDALGDKAEVVINGWMKELRKKEKQFLENHTDINEINSVLRNK
;
A
#
# COMPACT_ATOMS: atom_id res chain seq x y z
N GLU A 1 29.46 -33.62 -26.59
CA GLU A 1 28.90 -32.46 -25.85
C GLU A 1 27.43 -32.71 -25.53
N ARG A 2 27.04 -32.66 -24.26
CA ARG A 2 25.63 -32.55 -23.86
C ARG A 2 25.40 -31.09 -23.53
N VAL A 3 24.76 -30.34 -24.44
CA VAL A 3 24.31 -28.98 -24.16
C VAL A 3 23.14 -29.07 -23.19
N SER A 4 23.29 -28.48 -22.00
CA SER A 4 22.28 -28.50 -20.94
C SER A 4 21.11 -27.58 -21.32
N ASN A 5 19.96 -28.16 -21.67
CA ASN A 5 18.72 -27.43 -21.98
C ASN A 5 18.05 -26.75 -20.76
N LYS A 6 18.57 -26.93 -19.54
CA LYS A 6 17.96 -26.39 -18.31
C LYS A 6 17.76 -24.87 -18.33
N ALA A 7 18.69 -24.12 -18.94
CA ALA A 7 18.61 -22.66 -18.98
C ALA A 7 17.40 -22.15 -19.79
N GLY A 8 17.00 -22.88 -20.85
CA GLY A 8 15.83 -22.52 -21.65
C GLY A 8 14.51 -22.89 -20.98
N GLU A 9 14.48 -23.95 -20.16
CA GLU A 9 13.28 -24.36 -19.43
C GLU A 9 12.92 -23.39 -18.30
N GLU A 10 13.92 -22.91 -17.54
CA GLU A 10 13.73 -21.91 -16.47
C GLU A 10 13.23 -20.55 -17.01
N GLU A 11 13.73 -20.11 -18.17
CA GLU A 11 13.29 -18.87 -18.82
C GLU A 11 11.84 -18.97 -19.33
N ILE A 12 11.47 -20.12 -19.92
CA ILE A 12 10.08 -20.40 -20.34
C ILE A 12 9.13 -20.43 -19.14
N GLU A 13 9.54 -21.07 -18.04
CA GLU A 13 8.74 -21.15 -16.82
C GLU A 13 8.54 -19.77 -16.18
N PHE A 14 9.60 -18.96 -16.12
CA PHE A 14 9.52 -17.57 -15.66
C PHE A 14 8.54 -16.73 -16.50
N HIS A 15 8.63 -16.81 -17.83
CA HIS A 15 7.72 -16.10 -18.72
C HIS A 15 6.26 -16.51 -18.52
N LYS A 16 6.01 -17.82 -18.37
CA LYS A 16 4.68 -18.36 -18.10
C LYS A 16 4.12 -17.86 -16.77
N CYS A 17 4.92 -17.90 -15.70
CA CYS A 17 4.53 -17.37 -14.39
C CYS A 17 4.16 -15.89 -14.44
N ARG A 18 4.92 -15.08 -15.20
CA ARG A 18 4.62 -13.66 -15.38
C ARG A 18 3.30 -13.45 -16.14
N GLN A 19 3.05 -14.19 -17.22
CA GLN A 19 1.80 -14.11 -17.98
C GLN A 19 0.58 -14.52 -17.12
N LEU A 20 0.70 -15.59 -16.33
CA LEU A 20 -0.34 -16.00 -15.40
C LEU A 20 -0.61 -14.93 -14.33
N THR A 21 0.43 -14.25 -13.85
CA THR A 21 0.29 -13.13 -12.91
C THR A 21 -0.49 -11.96 -13.52
N VAL A 22 -0.21 -11.62 -14.78
CA VAL A 22 -0.96 -10.58 -15.50
C VAL A 22 -2.43 -10.98 -15.67
N LEU A 23 -2.70 -12.21 -16.11
CA LEU A 23 -4.07 -12.72 -16.27
C LEU A 23 -4.83 -12.78 -14.93
N ALA A 24 -4.15 -13.15 -13.85
CA ALA A 24 -4.73 -13.09 -12.51
C ALA A 24 -5.11 -11.64 -12.13
N GLY A 25 -4.26 -10.67 -12.48
CA GLY A 25 -4.56 -9.24 -12.31
C GLY A 25 -5.81 -8.79 -13.08
N ASP A 26 -5.92 -9.18 -14.35
CA ASP A 26 -7.10 -8.88 -15.19
C ASP A 26 -8.36 -9.52 -14.62
N TYR A 27 -8.28 -10.79 -14.20
CA TYR A 27 -9.38 -11.51 -13.57
C TYR A 27 -9.86 -10.85 -12.28
N TYR A 28 -8.94 -10.52 -11.35
CA TYR A 28 -9.31 -9.88 -10.09
C TYR A 28 -9.83 -8.46 -10.28
N SER A 29 -9.32 -7.72 -11.28
CA SER A 29 -9.86 -6.41 -11.65
C SER A 29 -11.28 -6.53 -12.21
N GLY A 30 -11.54 -7.52 -13.08
CA GLY A 30 -12.87 -7.82 -13.59
C GLY A 30 -13.85 -8.22 -12.48
N LEU A 31 -13.43 -9.11 -11.57
CA LEU A 31 -14.22 -9.53 -10.42
C LEU A 31 -14.54 -8.35 -9.49
N TYR A 32 -13.58 -7.45 -9.28
CA TYR A 32 -13.79 -6.22 -8.52
C TYR A 32 -14.89 -5.34 -9.12
N TYR A 33 -14.81 -5.04 -10.43
CA TYR A 33 -15.84 -4.25 -11.10
C TYR A 33 -17.20 -4.97 -11.15
N TYR A 34 -17.20 -6.29 -11.24
CA TYR A 34 -18.42 -7.09 -11.12
C TYR A 34 -19.09 -6.92 -9.74
N LEU A 35 -18.35 -7.08 -8.64
CA LEU A 35 -18.85 -6.88 -7.28
C LEU A 35 -19.37 -5.45 -7.05
N LEU A 36 -18.67 -4.47 -7.62
CA LEU A 36 -19.14 -3.09 -7.61
C LEU A 36 -20.44 -2.91 -8.38
N SER A 37 -20.59 -3.52 -9.57
CA SER A 37 -21.81 -3.42 -10.37
C SER A 37 -23.04 -4.02 -9.70
N MET A 38 -22.84 -4.98 -8.78
CA MET A 38 -23.92 -5.52 -7.95
C MET A 38 -24.45 -4.48 -6.96
N ASN A 39 -23.61 -3.54 -6.54
CA ASN A 39 -24.00 -2.40 -5.72
C ASN A 39 -24.45 -1.25 -6.64
N ARG A 40 -25.71 -0.81 -6.52
CA ARG A 40 -26.25 0.29 -7.36
C ARG A 40 -25.77 1.69 -6.93
N ASP A 41 -24.68 1.78 -6.17
CA ASP A 41 -24.12 3.02 -5.66
C ASP A 41 -23.03 3.56 -6.60
N ILE A 42 -23.48 4.26 -7.65
CA ILE A 42 -22.60 4.82 -8.69
C ILE A 42 -21.60 5.83 -8.10
N VAL A 43 -21.96 6.51 -7.01
CA VAL A 43 -21.10 7.50 -6.37
C VAL A 43 -19.92 6.81 -5.70
N LEU A 44 -20.18 5.73 -4.95
CA LEU A 44 -19.12 4.92 -4.34
C LEU A 44 -18.20 4.32 -5.42
N ILE A 45 -18.77 3.77 -6.49
CA ILE A 45 -18.00 3.18 -7.60
C ILE A 45 -17.03 4.22 -8.18
N ARG A 46 -17.49 5.45 -8.39
CA ARG A 46 -16.66 6.53 -8.91
C ARG A 46 -15.55 6.92 -7.93
N ALA A 47 -15.87 7.06 -6.65
CA ALA A 47 -14.90 7.40 -5.62
C ALA A 47 -13.80 6.34 -5.50
N LEU A 48 -14.17 5.05 -5.55
CA LEU A 48 -13.20 3.95 -5.51
C LEU A 48 -12.35 3.88 -6.78
N ALA A 49 -12.94 4.09 -7.96
CA ALA A 49 -12.19 4.13 -9.22
C ALA A 49 -11.15 5.25 -9.22
N GLU A 50 -11.49 6.41 -8.66
CA GLU A 50 -10.55 7.52 -8.45
C GLU A 50 -9.43 7.12 -7.48
N GLY A 51 -9.74 6.47 -6.36
CA GLY A 51 -8.74 5.94 -5.43
C GLY A 51 -7.80 4.92 -6.08
N ILE A 52 -8.32 4.01 -6.91
CA ILE A 52 -7.50 3.03 -7.66
C ILE A 52 -6.59 3.73 -8.65
N LYS A 53 -7.10 4.75 -9.36
CA LYS A 53 -6.30 5.56 -10.27
C LYS A 53 -5.14 6.22 -9.53
N GLU A 54 -5.40 6.90 -8.42
CA GLU A 54 -4.35 7.53 -7.59
C GLU A 54 -3.31 6.51 -7.12
N ILE A 55 -3.74 5.33 -6.65
CA ILE A 55 -2.84 4.26 -6.23
C ILE A 55 -1.92 3.85 -7.39
N ASN A 56 -2.47 3.65 -8.58
CA ASN A 56 -1.69 3.22 -9.74
C ASN A 56 -0.72 4.30 -10.20
N GLU A 57 -1.11 5.56 -10.21
CA GLU A 57 -0.22 6.69 -10.51
C GLU A 57 0.98 6.73 -9.55
N HIS A 58 0.73 6.63 -8.24
CA HIS A 58 1.81 6.62 -7.25
C HIS A 58 2.68 5.36 -7.32
N LYS A 59 2.12 4.18 -7.66
CA LYS A 59 2.90 2.97 -7.93
C LYS A 59 3.84 3.16 -9.12
N ILE A 60 3.35 3.78 -10.19
CA ILE A 60 4.15 4.10 -11.38
C ILE A 60 5.27 5.07 -10.99
N MET A 61 4.98 6.14 -10.25
CA MET A 61 5.99 7.10 -9.79
C MET A 61 7.09 6.43 -8.94
N LEU A 62 6.69 5.55 -8.01
CA LEU A 62 7.64 4.78 -7.19
C LEU A 62 8.52 3.87 -8.04
N TYR A 63 7.94 3.15 -8.99
CA TYR A 63 8.67 2.25 -9.88
C TYR A 63 9.63 2.98 -10.82
N GLN A 64 9.18 4.11 -11.38
CA GLN A 64 9.99 4.95 -12.28
C GLN A 64 11.01 5.82 -11.54
N LYS A 65 11.01 5.79 -10.19
CA LYS A 65 11.85 6.63 -9.34
C LYS A 65 11.71 8.13 -9.68
N ALA A 66 10.49 8.55 -10.02
CA ALA A 66 10.17 9.90 -10.46
C ALA A 66 9.93 10.86 -9.28
N HIS A 67 10.60 10.64 -8.15
CA HIS A 67 10.44 11.44 -6.92
C HIS A 67 11.63 12.38 -6.77
N GLU A 68 11.36 13.65 -6.44
CA GLU A 68 12.40 14.66 -6.23
C GLU A 68 12.92 14.63 -4.79
N THR A 69 12.03 14.35 -3.84
CA THR A 69 12.35 14.35 -2.42
C THR A 69 11.92 13.06 -1.72
N THR A 70 12.49 12.81 -0.55
CA THR A 70 12.13 11.69 0.31
C THR A 70 10.71 11.81 0.85
N ASP A 71 10.25 13.04 1.08
CA ASP A 71 8.87 13.32 1.46
C ASP A 71 7.88 12.96 0.33
N ASP A 72 8.26 13.12 -0.95
CA ASP A 72 7.43 12.70 -2.10
C ASP A 72 7.30 11.18 -2.18
N ILE A 73 8.39 10.46 -1.91
CA ILE A 73 8.35 8.99 -1.83
C ILE A 73 7.43 8.60 -0.67
N MET A 74 7.55 9.25 0.49
CA MET A 74 6.71 8.97 1.66
C MET A 74 5.23 9.24 1.40
N LYS A 75 4.91 10.37 0.78
CA LYS A 75 3.56 10.71 0.33
C LYS A 75 3.01 9.64 -0.59
N SER A 76 3.82 9.18 -1.55
CA SER A 76 3.42 8.15 -2.49
C SER A 76 3.14 6.82 -1.81
N ILE A 77 3.97 6.40 -0.85
CA ILE A 77 3.74 5.18 -0.06
C ILE A 77 2.42 5.27 0.68
N VAL A 78 2.18 6.37 1.38
CA VAL A 78 0.94 6.59 2.12
C VAL A 78 -0.28 6.58 1.20
N THR A 79 -0.21 7.23 0.03
CA THR A 79 -1.32 7.23 -0.93
C THR A 79 -1.60 5.83 -1.45
N ILE A 80 -0.56 5.05 -1.81
CA ILE A 80 -0.69 3.67 -2.30
C ILE A 80 -1.46 2.80 -1.30
N GLU A 81 -1.18 2.96 -0.01
CA GLU A 81 -1.77 2.11 1.03
C GLU A 81 -3.14 2.57 1.49
N SER A 82 -3.42 3.88 1.48
CA SER A 82 -4.59 4.44 2.15
C SER A 82 -5.66 5.03 1.23
N ALA A 83 -5.35 5.38 -0.02
CA ALA A 83 -6.27 6.15 -0.88
C ALA A 83 -7.65 5.47 -1.05
N LEU A 84 -7.70 4.15 -1.27
CA LEU A 84 -8.96 3.44 -1.46
C LEU A 84 -9.89 3.55 -0.24
N LEU A 85 -9.32 3.36 0.95
CA LEU A 85 -10.07 3.47 2.20
C LEU A 85 -10.41 4.92 2.53
N GLN A 86 -9.54 5.87 2.18
CA GLN A 86 -9.84 7.29 2.32
C GLN A 86 -11.05 7.71 1.46
N LYS A 87 -11.10 7.29 0.19
CA LYS A 87 -12.26 7.56 -0.70
C LYS A 87 -13.54 6.91 -0.15
N THR A 88 -13.41 5.72 0.44
CA THR A 88 -14.53 5.04 1.12
C THR A 88 -15.01 5.85 2.33
N CYS A 89 -14.10 6.35 3.16
CA CYS A 89 -14.45 7.20 4.30
C CYS A 89 -15.14 8.49 3.86
N ASP A 90 -14.67 9.14 2.80
CA ASP A 90 -15.31 10.35 2.27
C ASP A 90 -16.75 10.07 1.81
N HIS A 91 -16.98 8.95 1.12
CA HIS A 91 -18.32 8.54 0.68
C HIS A 91 -19.29 8.34 1.86
N PHE A 92 -18.84 7.68 2.93
CA PHE A 92 -19.65 7.42 4.12
C PHE A 92 -19.61 8.55 5.17
N GLN A 93 -19.05 9.73 4.85
CA GLN A 93 -18.96 10.88 5.74
C GLN A 93 -18.16 10.59 7.03
N LEU A 94 -17.19 9.68 6.93
CA LEU A 94 -16.25 9.28 7.98
C LEU A 94 -14.86 9.89 7.77
N SER A 95 -14.78 11.07 7.12
CA SER A 95 -13.50 11.70 6.73
C SER A 95 -12.55 11.96 7.90
N HIS A 96 -13.08 12.08 9.12
CA HIS A 96 -12.30 12.23 10.34
C HIS A 96 -11.39 11.03 10.64
N TRP A 97 -11.69 9.84 10.11
CA TRP A 97 -10.88 8.63 10.23
C TRP A 97 -9.71 8.54 9.24
N LYS A 98 -9.67 9.41 8.22
CA LYS A 98 -8.63 9.37 7.17
C LYS A 98 -7.21 9.52 7.72
N PRO A 99 -6.92 10.43 8.68
CA PRO A 99 -5.60 10.52 9.29
C PRO A 99 -5.21 9.21 9.98
N PHE A 100 -6.12 8.58 10.72
CA PHE A 100 -5.86 7.30 11.39
C PHE A 100 -5.50 6.18 10.40
N ILE A 101 -6.31 6.02 9.35
CA ILE A 101 -6.07 5.03 8.27
C ILE A 101 -4.70 5.26 7.63
N THR A 102 -4.35 6.52 7.38
CA THR A 102 -3.05 6.93 6.84
C THR A 102 -1.91 6.51 7.75
N TYR A 103 -2.01 6.76 9.06
CA TYR A 103 -0.96 6.47 10.03
C TYR A 103 -0.73 4.96 10.19
N VAL A 104 -1.82 4.20 10.34
CA VAL A 104 -1.76 2.75 10.54
C VAL A 104 -1.22 2.06 9.29
N LEU A 105 -1.80 2.32 8.12
CA LEU A 105 -1.43 1.61 6.89
C LEU A 105 -0.04 2.02 6.39
N GLY A 106 0.29 3.31 6.46
CA GLY A 106 1.65 3.78 6.16
C GLY A 106 2.68 3.15 7.10
N GLY A 107 2.39 3.07 8.40
CA GLY A 107 3.27 2.47 9.40
C GLY A 107 3.49 0.98 9.16
N ASN A 108 2.41 0.23 8.93
CA ASN A 108 2.45 -1.20 8.61
C ASN A 108 3.27 -1.47 7.35
N ARG A 109 3.13 -0.61 6.33
CA ARG A 109 3.87 -0.75 5.07
C ARG A 109 5.37 -0.55 5.26
N LEU A 110 5.78 0.50 5.99
CA LEU A 110 7.19 0.74 6.29
C LEU A 110 7.80 -0.38 7.15
N GLN A 111 7.06 -0.90 8.13
CA GLN A 111 7.50 -2.04 8.94
C GLN A 111 7.73 -3.28 8.07
N LYS A 112 6.79 -3.57 7.16
CA LYS A 112 6.94 -4.67 6.20
C LYS A 112 8.18 -4.51 5.32
N GLU A 113 8.49 -3.29 4.90
CA GLU A 113 9.67 -3.02 4.06
C GLU A 113 10.99 -3.24 4.77
N ILE A 114 11.10 -2.83 6.03
CA ILE A 114 12.28 -3.15 6.83
C ILE A 114 12.41 -4.66 7.04
N GLN A 115 11.30 -5.37 7.27
CA GLN A 115 11.34 -6.82 7.40
C GLN A 115 11.80 -7.49 6.09
N LEU A 116 11.26 -7.08 4.94
CA LEU A 116 11.68 -7.58 3.64
C LEU A 116 13.18 -7.33 3.39
N TYR A 117 13.67 -6.14 3.73
CA TYR A 117 15.08 -5.81 3.63
C TYR A 117 15.96 -6.67 4.56
N ALA A 118 15.55 -6.85 5.81
CA ALA A 118 16.25 -7.70 6.78
C ALA A 118 16.32 -9.16 6.32
N ASP A 119 15.26 -9.66 5.70
CA ASP A 119 15.18 -11.00 5.12
C ASP A 119 15.89 -11.13 3.75
N LYS A 120 16.56 -10.05 3.29
CA LYS A 120 17.23 -9.95 1.98
C LYS A 120 16.31 -10.23 0.80
N GLN A 121 15.03 -9.95 0.96
CA GLN A 121 14.03 -10.02 -0.10
C GLN A 121 13.92 -8.69 -0.84
N HIS A 122 13.19 -8.69 -1.95
CA HIS A 122 12.96 -7.49 -2.74
C HIS A 122 12.08 -6.48 -1.98
N ALA A 123 12.68 -5.36 -1.58
CA ALA A 123 12.09 -4.29 -0.77
C ALA A 123 12.05 -2.97 -1.58
N PRO A 124 11.04 -2.77 -2.46
CA PRO A 124 11.05 -1.68 -3.44
C PRO A 124 11.01 -0.29 -2.83
N VAL A 125 10.34 -0.12 -1.68
CA VAL A 125 10.29 1.17 -0.98
C VAL A 125 11.62 1.44 -0.31
N PHE A 126 12.18 0.43 0.36
CA PHE A 126 13.51 0.58 0.96
C PHE A 126 14.55 0.91 -0.10
N GLN A 127 14.49 0.25 -1.25
CA GLN A 127 15.39 0.51 -2.38
C GLN A 127 15.22 1.92 -2.94
N ALA A 128 13.99 2.39 -3.15
CA ALA A 128 13.75 3.76 -3.58
C ALA A 128 14.31 4.80 -2.58
N MET A 129 14.21 4.53 -1.28
CA MET A 129 14.81 5.37 -0.24
C MET A 129 16.33 5.28 -0.24
N GLN A 130 16.90 4.08 -0.43
CA GLN A 130 18.34 3.86 -0.49
C GLN A 130 18.96 4.56 -1.71
N ASP A 131 18.27 4.54 -2.85
CA ASP A 131 18.72 5.26 -4.04
C ASP A 131 18.73 6.79 -3.81
N ALA A 132 17.81 7.31 -3.01
CA ALA A 132 17.72 8.74 -2.71
C ALA A 132 18.65 9.20 -1.57
N LEU A 133 18.92 8.36 -0.57
CA LEU A 133 19.57 8.73 0.70
C LEU A 133 20.84 7.95 1.04
N GLY A 134 21.16 6.91 0.27
CA GLY A 134 22.22 5.95 0.59
C GLY A 134 22.00 5.30 1.95
N ASP A 135 23.07 5.25 2.77
CA ASP A 135 23.09 4.59 4.08
C ASP A 135 22.12 5.19 5.11
N LYS A 136 21.59 6.39 4.86
CA LYS A 136 20.63 7.04 5.76
C LYS A 136 19.19 6.55 5.60
N ALA A 137 18.90 5.72 4.59
CA ALA A 137 17.55 5.26 4.29
C ALA A 137 16.88 4.58 5.48
N GLU A 138 17.57 3.65 6.15
CA GLU A 138 17.02 2.93 7.30
C GLU A 138 16.70 3.87 8.48
N VAL A 139 17.56 4.86 8.75
CA VAL A 139 17.35 5.85 9.81
C VAL A 139 16.11 6.70 9.53
N VAL A 140 15.94 7.14 8.28
CA VAL A 140 14.79 7.97 7.87
C VAL A 140 13.48 7.18 7.93
N ILE A 141 13.46 5.95 7.41
CA ILE A 141 12.28 5.07 7.48
C ILE A 141 11.90 4.81 8.94
N ASN A 142 12.87 4.50 9.81
CA ASN A 142 12.64 4.33 11.24
C ASN A 142 12.11 5.60 11.91
N GLY A 143 12.60 6.77 11.51
CA GLY A 143 12.09 8.07 11.94
C GLY A 143 10.62 8.25 11.61
N TRP A 144 10.23 8.05 10.36
CA TRP A 144 8.82 8.14 9.96
C TRP A 144 7.93 7.10 10.60
N MET A 145 8.39 5.85 10.77
CA MET A 145 7.62 4.85 11.50
C MET A 145 7.35 5.26 12.95
N LYS A 146 8.29 5.93 13.61
CA LYS A 146 8.08 6.48 14.96
C LYS A 146 7.06 7.62 14.93
N GLU A 147 7.17 8.53 13.96
CA GLU A 147 6.23 9.64 13.79
C GLU A 147 4.80 9.17 13.50
N LEU A 148 4.61 8.20 12.60
CA LEU A 148 3.28 7.65 12.29
C LEU A 148 2.67 6.97 13.51
N ARG A 149 3.44 6.16 14.25
CA ARG A 149 2.96 5.52 15.50
C ARG A 149 2.62 6.54 16.59
N LYS A 150 3.36 7.64 16.67
CA LYS A 150 3.05 8.74 17.59
C LYS A 150 1.72 9.39 17.22
N LYS A 151 1.52 9.71 15.94
CA LYS A 151 0.28 10.30 15.43
C LYS A 151 -0.92 9.37 15.58
N GLU A 152 -0.74 8.06 15.35
CA GLU A 152 -1.74 7.03 15.61
C GLU A 152 -2.20 7.05 17.08
N LYS A 153 -1.26 6.99 18.04
CA LYS A 153 -1.58 7.03 19.47
C LYS A 153 -2.30 8.32 19.87
N GLN A 154 -1.80 9.47 19.43
CA GLN A 154 -2.43 10.76 19.69
C GLN A 154 -3.84 10.84 19.11
N PHE A 155 -4.06 10.26 17.93
CA PHE A 155 -5.39 10.19 17.34
C PHE A 155 -6.34 9.38 18.23
N LEU A 156 -5.92 8.19 18.67
CA LEU A 156 -6.73 7.33 19.54
C LEU A 156 -7.02 7.96 20.92
N GLU A 157 -6.03 8.62 21.52
CA GLU A 157 -6.19 9.31 22.82
C GLU A 157 -7.25 10.42 22.76
N ASN A 158 -7.34 11.11 21.61
CA ASN A 158 -8.32 12.17 21.39
C ASN A 158 -9.72 11.65 21.00
N HIS A 159 -9.90 10.35 20.83
CA HIS A 159 -11.16 9.72 20.43
C HIS A 159 -11.69 8.79 21.54
N THR A 160 -12.39 9.36 22.50
CA THR A 160 -13.04 8.60 23.59
C THR A 160 -14.11 7.64 23.11
N ASP A 161 -14.73 7.89 21.96
CA ASP A 161 -15.80 7.06 21.37
C ASP A 161 -15.30 5.64 21.01
N ILE A 162 -13.99 5.48 20.79
CA ILE A 162 -13.36 4.18 20.54
C ILE A 162 -13.36 3.31 21.79
N ASN A 163 -13.25 3.91 22.98
CA ASN A 163 -13.34 3.18 24.22
C ASN A 163 -14.76 2.65 24.44
N GLU A 164 -15.78 3.40 24.01
CA GLU A 164 -17.17 2.95 23.98
C GLU A 164 -17.36 1.78 23.00
N ILE A 165 -16.89 1.88 21.76
CA ILE A 165 -16.99 0.81 20.76
C ILE A 165 -16.23 -0.45 21.22
N ASN A 166 -15.02 -0.30 21.76
CA ASN A 166 -14.23 -1.42 22.30
C ASN A 166 -14.90 -2.07 23.51
N SER A 167 -15.59 -1.29 24.36
CA SER A 167 -16.35 -1.83 25.49
C SER A 167 -17.57 -2.64 25.03
N VAL A 168 -18.23 -2.20 23.95
CA VAL A 168 -19.38 -2.90 23.34
C VAL A 168 -18.94 -4.18 22.62
N LEU A 169 -17.79 -4.16 21.94
CA LEU A 169 -17.25 -5.33 21.23
C LEU A 169 -16.62 -6.37 22.16
N ARG A 170 -16.07 -5.97 23.32
CA ARG A 170 -15.53 -6.91 24.34
C ARG A 170 -16.61 -7.53 25.23
N ASN A 171 -17.81 -6.94 25.28
CA ASN A 171 -18.95 -7.47 26.04
C ASN A 171 -19.88 -8.37 25.20
N LYS A 172 -19.45 -8.76 23.99
CA LYS A 172 -20.08 -9.80 23.17
C LYS A 172 -19.10 -10.95 22.97
#